data_AF-A0A328P4G4-F1
#
_entry.id   AF-A0A328P4G4-F1
#
_cell.length_a   1.000
_cell.length_b   1.000
_cell.length_c   1.000
_cell.angle_alpha   90.00
_cell.angle_beta   90.00
_cell.angle_gamma   90.00
#
_symmetry.space_group_name_H-M   'P 1'
#
loop_
_entity.id
_entity.type
_entity.pdbx_description
1 polymer ?
#
loop_
_entity_poly.entity_id
_entity_poly.type
_entity_poly.pdbx_seq_one_letter_code
_entity_poly.pdbx_strand_id
1 'polypeptide(L)'
;MLTITHPELMAEAINFPAGLRALRIGGAPRPILLIKGTKEMLLTARLNRGFKMYVVPSTVDGCATVGLITAFFDDGDEPLILRTPMFDEFETRFLRSALLRPELDVHLFDELGREFLGYRSTISMPLETRLLFEMANFLPFSYEGVRAIQDHMPLWFGLRTPTEDANAISVDFAEPLFPEDIFIGDMRPNHHTYHGSPGHSQTSLVREEPGAYQERDIVALLCRVFRPDQIFLAPLRVTDKEEIADVMVVTDSHLLLIQAKDSPNTESTLRQTMARKRAHSSQKLKAALGQVKGAVKYVRSQSPLAFFIDDDEHELVVDHLNIATLVVLKELFNDSFREYGEQILALVNDIHAPCIALDYGELSMYTAHLPSEDLFFEAYYRVINTGIDSGQLPRLRLGMIAPGGDG
;
A
#
# COMPACT_ATOMS: atom_id res chain seq x y z
N MET A 1 7.12 -14.52 -17.29
CA MET A 1 6.30 -13.49 -16.62
C MET A 1 4.87 -13.65 -17.08
N LEU A 2 3.94 -13.78 -16.13
CA LEU A 2 2.52 -13.94 -16.37
C LEU A 2 1.97 -12.84 -17.27
N THR A 3 2.36 -11.60 -16.99
CA THR A 3 1.94 -10.40 -17.72
C THR A 3 2.40 -10.37 -19.18
N ILE A 4 3.46 -11.10 -19.53
CA ILE A 4 3.95 -11.21 -20.91
C ILE A 4 3.23 -12.34 -21.66
N THR A 5 3.03 -13.48 -21.00
CA THR A 5 2.41 -14.67 -21.62
C THR A 5 0.88 -14.58 -21.66
N HIS A 6 0.29 -13.79 -20.75
CA HIS A 6 -1.15 -13.58 -20.57
C HIS A 6 -1.45 -12.09 -20.36
N PRO A 7 -1.21 -11.25 -21.39
CA PRO A 7 -1.39 -9.80 -21.28
C PRO A 7 -2.83 -9.39 -20.93
N GLU A 8 -3.83 -10.25 -21.22
CA GLU A 8 -5.22 -10.05 -20.82
C GLU A 8 -5.41 -9.93 -19.30
N LEU A 9 -4.51 -10.54 -18.51
CA LEU A 9 -4.54 -10.49 -17.03
C LEU A 9 -3.90 -9.23 -16.46
N MET A 10 -3.25 -8.42 -17.29
CA MET A 10 -2.57 -7.19 -16.83
C MET A 10 -3.57 -6.18 -16.27
N ALA A 11 -4.73 -6.02 -16.91
CA ALA A 11 -5.79 -5.15 -16.41
C ALA A 11 -6.31 -5.62 -15.05
N GLU A 12 -6.40 -6.93 -14.84
CA GLU A 12 -6.83 -7.51 -13.57
C GLU A 12 -5.80 -7.25 -12.46
N ALA A 13 -4.51 -7.45 -12.73
CA ALA A 13 -3.44 -7.18 -11.76
C ALA A 13 -3.31 -5.69 -11.40
N ILE A 14 -3.54 -4.80 -12.36
CA ILE A 14 -3.54 -3.35 -12.14
C ILE A 14 -4.74 -2.95 -11.27
N ASN A 15 -5.94 -3.42 -11.59
CA ASN A 15 -7.18 -3.04 -10.92
C ASN A 15 -7.39 -3.74 -9.56
N PHE A 16 -6.73 -4.87 -9.33
CA PHE A 16 -6.73 -5.52 -8.02
C PHE A 16 -5.98 -4.63 -7.02
N PRO A 17 -6.59 -4.10 -5.94
CA PRO A 17 -5.91 -3.11 -5.10
C PRO A 17 -4.72 -3.68 -4.32
N ALA A 18 -4.94 -4.79 -3.61
CA ALA A 18 -3.96 -5.54 -2.83
C ALA A 18 -4.56 -6.89 -2.39
N GLY A 19 -3.72 -7.81 -1.93
CA GLY A 19 -4.14 -9.06 -1.29
C GLY A 19 -3.81 -10.30 -2.11
N LEU A 20 -4.69 -11.30 -2.00
CA LEU A 20 -4.52 -12.62 -2.58
C LEU A 20 -5.64 -12.94 -3.56
N ARG A 21 -5.30 -13.44 -4.75
CA ARG A 21 -6.28 -13.97 -5.71
C ARG A 21 -5.78 -15.23 -6.38
N ALA A 22 -6.64 -16.24 -6.47
CA ALA A 22 -6.35 -17.40 -7.31
C ALA A 22 -6.91 -17.18 -8.71
N LEU A 23 -6.12 -17.52 -9.74
CA LEU A 23 -6.50 -17.43 -11.15
C LEU A 23 -6.46 -18.81 -11.82
N ARG A 24 -7.34 -19.02 -12.80
CA ARG A 24 -7.30 -20.17 -13.70
C ARG A 24 -7.10 -19.71 -15.12
N ILE A 25 -6.02 -20.14 -15.73
CA ILE A 25 -5.76 -19.91 -17.14
C ILE A 25 -6.08 -21.19 -17.91
N GLY A 26 -6.85 -21.06 -18.98
CA GLY A 26 -7.16 -22.18 -19.86
C GLY A 26 -5.88 -22.82 -20.40
N GLY A 27 -5.71 -24.12 -20.17
CA GLY A 27 -4.53 -24.87 -20.61
C GLY A 27 -3.31 -24.81 -19.68
N ALA A 28 -3.33 -24.00 -18.62
CA ALA A 28 -2.27 -24.04 -17.61
C ALA A 28 -2.38 -25.35 -16.79
N PRO A 29 -1.25 -26.05 -16.53
CA PRO A 29 -1.26 -27.31 -15.80
C PRO A 29 -1.52 -27.14 -14.30
N ARG A 30 -1.31 -25.92 -13.77
CA ARG A 30 -1.38 -25.59 -12.35
C ARG A 30 -2.27 -24.36 -12.13
N PRO A 31 -2.91 -24.26 -10.95
CA PRO A 31 -3.54 -23.01 -10.55
C PRO A 31 -2.47 -21.93 -10.32
N ILE A 32 -2.87 -20.67 -10.51
CA ILE A 32 -2.01 -19.51 -10.28
C ILE A 32 -2.47 -18.79 -9.02
N LEU A 33 -1.53 -18.42 -8.17
CA LEU A 33 -1.76 -17.57 -7.01
C LEU A 33 -1.12 -16.20 -7.25
N LEU A 34 -1.94 -15.20 -7.45
CA LEU A 34 -1.52 -13.80 -7.54
C LEU A 34 -1.50 -13.19 -6.15
N ILE A 35 -0.36 -12.62 -5.78
CA ILE A 35 -0.17 -11.86 -4.54
C ILE A 35 0.17 -10.43 -4.93
N LYS A 36 -0.62 -9.46 -4.45
CA LYS A 36 -0.30 -8.05 -4.60
C LYS A 36 -0.06 -7.44 -3.21
N GLY A 37 1.14 -6.94 -2.99
CA GLY A 37 1.56 -6.43 -1.69
C GLY A 37 2.74 -5.47 -1.80
N THR A 38 3.31 -5.09 -0.66
CA THR A 38 4.43 -4.16 -0.65
C THR A 38 5.71 -4.80 -1.18
N LYS A 39 6.66 -3.98 -1.64
CA LYS A 39 7.98 -4.48 -2.05
C LYS A 39 8.69 -5.24 -0.93
N GLU A 40 8.45 -4.85 0.32
CA GLU A 40 8.97 -5.51 1.52
C GLU A 40 8.40 -6.92 1.67
N MET A 41 7.10 -7.12 1.42
CA MET A 41 6.50 -8.46 1.40
C MET A 41 7.11 -9.33 0.31
N LEU A 42 7.20 -8.79 -0.92
CA LEU A 42 7.80 -9.47 -2.08
C LEU A 42 9.24 -9.88 -1.81
N LEU A 43 10.06 -8.96 -1.31
CA LEU A 43 11.46 -9.20 -1.03
C LEU A 43 11.64 -10.21 0.11
N THR A 44 10.82 -10.12 1.16
CA THR A 44 10.81 -11.09 2.25
C THR A 44 10.45 -12.49 1.77
N ALA A 45 9.45 -12.62 0.90
CA ALA A 45 9.07 -13.90 0.30
C ALA A 45 10.24 -14.51 -0.50
N ARG A 46 10.94 -13.68 -1.30
CA ARG A 46 12.14 -14.10 -2.05
C ARG A 46 13.24 -14.58 -1.12
N LEU A 47 13.59 -13.79 -0.11
CA LEU A 47 14.68 -14.09 0.83
C LEU A 47 14.40 -15.36 1.64
N ASN A 48 13.15 -15.57 2.04
CA ASN A 48 12.74 -16.75 2.81
C ASN A 48 12.37 -17.94 1.92
N ARG A 49 12.41 -17.80 0.59
CA ARG A 49 11.98 -18.81 -0.39
C ARG A 49 10.57 -19.33 -0.13
N GLY A 50 9.66 -18.44 0.27
CA GLY A 50 8.29 -18.82 0.59
C GLY A 50 7.62 -17.88 1.59
N PHE A 51 6.43 -18.28 2.02
CA PHE A 51 5.63 -17.61 3.03
C PHE A 51 4.67 -18.60 3.70
N LYS A 52 4.01 -18.18 4.79
CA LYS A 52 3.01 -19.00 5.47
C LYS A 52 1.62 -18.41 5.36
N MET A 53 0.61 -19.26 5.47
CA MET A 53 -0.79 -18.85 5.54
C MET A 53 -1.50 -19.51 6.71
N TYR A 54 -2.29 -18.74 7.44
CA TYR A 54 -2.98 -19.15 8.66
C TYR A 54 -4.48 -19.12 8.41
N VAL A 55 -5.14 -20.25 8.62
CA VAL A 55 -6.60 -20.35 8.59
C VAL A 55 -7.11 -19.90 9.94
N VAL A 56 -7.69 -18.70 9.99
CA VAL A 56 -8.12 -18.06 11.23
C VAL A 56 -9.58 -18.38 11.48
N PRO A 57 -9.93 -19.18 12.50
CA PRO A 57 -11.34 -19.38 12.85
C PRO A 57 -11.97 -18.05 13.26
N SER A 58 -13.20 -17.81 12.86
CA SER A 58 -13.93 -16.56 13.15
C SER A 58 -15.41 -16.84 13.35
N THR A 59 -16.10 -15.91 14.00
CA THR A 59 -17.55 -15.99 14.23
C THR A 59 -18.20 -14.68 13.81
N VAL A 60 -19.22 -14.77 12.96
CA VAL A 60 -20.07 -13.62 12.57
C VAL A 60 -21.51 -14.02 12.86
N ASP A 61 -22.22 -13.21 13.66
CA ASP A 61 -23.61 -13.47 14.08
C ASP A 61 -23.83 -14.87 14.67
N GLY A 62 -22.87 -15.34 15.47
CA GLY A 62 -22.89 -16.67 16.08
C GLY A 62 -22.61 -17.83 15.11
N CYS A 63 -22.39 -17.56 13.83
CA CYS A 63 -22.05 -18.55 12.83
C CYS A 63 -20.53 -18.65 12.65
N ALA A 64 -19.99 -19.87 12.71
CA ALA A 64 -18.58 -20.12 12.48
C ALA A 64 -18.22 -19.93 10.98
N THR A 65 -17.10 -19.26 10.74
CA THR A 65 -16.46 -19.06 9.44
C THR A 65 -14.95 -19.04 9.61
N VAL A 66 -14.19 -18.77 8.56
CA VAL A 66 -12.74 -18.60 8.63
C VAL A 66 -12.29 -17.37 7.85
N GLY A 67 -11.18 -16.76 8.27
CA GLY A 67 -10.38 -15.84 7.47
C GLY A 67 -9.04 -16.47 7.12
N LEU A 68 -8.27 -15.79 6.28
CA LEU A 68 -6.92 -16.21 5.91
C LEU A 68 -5.93 -15.07 6.14
N ILE A 69 -4.87 -15.34 6.91
CA ILE A 69 -3.73 -14.43 7.04
C ILE A 69 -2.57 -15.00 6.25
N THR A 70 -2.02 -14.22 5.33
CA THR A 70 -0.75 -14.55 4.66
C THR A 70 0.36 -13.77 5.34
N ALA A 71 1.40 -14.45 5.81
CA ALA A 71 2.47 -13.86 6.62
C ALA A 71 3.84 -14.01 5.94
N PHE A 72 4.55 -12.89 5.83
CA PHE A 72 5.90 -12.76 5.32
C PHE A 72 6.84 -12.40 6.47
N PHE A 73 7.63 -13.36 6.93
CA PHE A 73 8.48 -13.23 8.12
C PHE A 73 9.75 -12.43 7.87
N ASP A 74 9.62 -11.11 7.82
CA ASP A 74 10.72 -10.16 7.85
C ASP A 74 11.23 -9.94 9.29
N ASP A 75 10.31 -10.04 10.26
CA ASP A 75 10.53 -10.24 11.68
C ASP A 75 9.87 -11.56 12.13
N GLY A 76 10.43 -12.22 13.16
CA GLY A 76 9.93 -13.50 13.65
C GLY A 76 8.60 -13.39 14.40
N ASP A 77 8.42 -12.30 15.14
CA ASP A 77 7.29 -12.09 16.04
C ASP A 77 6.23 -11.18 15.39
N GLU A 78 6.66 -10.19 14.60
CA GLU A 78 5.80 -9.21 13.95
C GLU A 78 5.94 -9.22 12.41
N PRO A 79 5.58 -10.33 11.73
CA PRO A 79 5.74 -10.41 10.27
C PRO A 79 4.80 -9.46 9.55
N LEU A 80 5.17 -9.05 8.33
CA LEU A 80 4.26 -8.39 7.40
C LEU A 80 3.09 -9.33 7.04
N ILE A 81 1.86 -8.83 7.08
CA ILE A 81 0.66 -9.66 6.84
C ILE A 81 -0.29 -9.09 5.78
N LEU A 82 -0.91 -9.99 5.02
CA LEU A 82 -2.12 -9.73 4.23
C LEU A 82 -3.30 -10.43 4.90
N ARG A 83 -4.43 -9.72 4.92
CA ARG A 83 -5.68 -10.15 5.57
C ARG A 83 -6.71 -10.43 4.49
N THR A 84 -7.19 -11.66 4.43
CA THR A 84 -8.17 -12.11 3.43
C THR A 84 -9.39 -12.68 4.14
N PRO A 85 -10.41 -11.86 4.44
CA PRO A 85 -11.72 -12.34 4.83
C PRO A 85 -12.29 -13.28 3.77
N MET A 86 -12.92 -14.40 4.18
CA MET A 86 -13.43 -15.41 3.25
C MET A 86 -14.96 -15.47 3.33
N PHE A 87 -15.63 -15.20 2.21
CA PHE A 87 -17.09 -15.25 2.06
C PHE A 87 -17.52 -16.25 1.01
N ASP A 88 -18.80 -16.61 0.96
CA ASP A 88 -19.33 -17.60 0.01
C ASP A 88 -19.44 -17.06 -1.43
N GLU A 89 -18.27 -16.78 -2.00
CA GLU A 89 -18.07 -16.18 -3.31
C GLU A 89 -17.26 -17.13 -4.20
N PHE A 90 -17.32 -16.90 -5.51
CA PHE A 90 -16.60 -17.73 -6.48
C PHE A 90 -15.09 -17.70 -6.23
N GLU A 91 -14.55 -16.52 -5.95
CA GLU A 91 -13.15 -16.24 -5.64
C GLU A 91 -12.66 -17.05 -4.44
N THR A 92 -13.41 -17.04 -3.33
CA THR A 92 -13.08 -17.81 -2.12
C THR A 92 -13.05 -19.31 -2.38
N ARG A 93 -14.07 -19.84 -3.07
CA ARG A 93 -14.15 -21.26 -3.40
C ARG A 93 -13.00 -21.68 -4.31
N PHE A 94 -12.64 -20.82 -5.27
CA PHE A 94 -11.54 -21.07 -6.18
C PHE A 94 -10.18 -20.99 -5.49
N LEU A 95 -9.97 -19.99 -4.62
CA LEU A 95 -8.78 -19.88 -3.78
C LEU A 95 -8.61 -21.12 -2.88
N ARG A 96 -9.69 -21.56 -2.21
CA ARG A 96 -9.67 -22.80 -1.44
C ARG A 96 -9.26 -23.99 -2.31
N SER A 97 -9.85 -24.13 -3.49
CA SER A 97 -9.49 -25.22 -4.41
C SER A 97 -8.03 -25.16 -4.89
N ALA A 98 -7.45 -23.97 -5.04
CA ALA A 98 -6.05 -23.80 -5.44
C ALA A 98 -5.10 -24.20 -4.29
N LEU A 99 -5.36 -23.73 -3.07
CA LEU A 99 -4.53 -24.00 -1.90
C LEU A 99 -4.58 -25.47 -1.43
N LEU A 100 -5.62 -26.23 -1.79
CA LEU A 100 -5.71 -27.66 -1.51
C LEU A 100 -4.90 -28.54 -2.49
N ARG A 101 -4.34 -27.95 -3.55
CA ARG A 101 -3.41 -28.63 -4.47
C ARG A 101 -2.01 -28.68 -3.87
N PRO A 102 -1.21 -29.72 -4.21
CA PRO A 102 0.16 -29.81 -3.74
C PRO A 102 1.11 -28.81 -4.41
N GLU A 103 0.75 -28.32 -5.60
CA GLU A 103 1.58 -27.42 -6.40
C GLU A 103 0.72 -26.30 -6.99
N LEU A 104 1.30 -25.10 -7.05
CA LEU A 104 0.77 -23.95 -7.75
C LEU A 104 1.90 -23.05 -8.26
N ASP A 105 1.57 -22.14 -9.17
CA ASP A 105 2.50 -21.10 -9.60
C ASP A 105 2.15 -19.80 -8.86
N VAL A 106 3.09 -19.23 -8.09
CA VAL A 106 2.92 -17.95 -7.38
C VAL A 106 3.48 -16.82 -8.23
N HIS A 107 2.70 -15.76 -8.42
CA HIS A 107 3.16 -14.52 -9.04
C HIS A 107 2.97 -13.35 -8.08
N LEU A 108 4.05 -12.61 -7.80
CA LEU A 108 4.02 -11.51 -6.86
C LEU A 108 4.16 -10.15 -7.58
N PHE A 109 3.22 -9.28 -7.25
CA PHE A 109 3.05 -7.95 -7.80
C PHE A 109 3.16 -6.89 -6.71
N ASP A 110 3.71 -5.74 -7.07
CA ASP A 110 3.67 -4.59 -6.18
C ASP A 110 2.36 -3.80 -6.29
N GLU A 111 2.23 -2.72 -5.51
CA GLU A 111 1.03 -1.86 -5.44
C GLU A 111 0.64 -1.22 -6.78
N LEU A 112 1.60 -1.05 -7.70
CA LEU A 112 1.37 -0.53 -9.04
C LEU A 112 1.05 -1.63 -10.07
N GLY A 113 0.98 -2.90 -9.64
CA GLY A 113 0.68 -4.03 -10.51
C GLY A 113 1.87 -4.47 -11.35
N ARG A 114 3.10 -4.20 -10.90
CA ARG A 114 4.33 -4.63 -11.56
C ARG A 114 4.70 -6.03 -11.07
N GLU A 115 4.83 -6.97 -12.00
CA GLU A 115 5.22 -8.36 -11.69
C GLU A 115 6.73 -8.44 -11.47
N PHE A 116 7.16 -8.65 -10.22
CA PHE A 116 8.59 -8.73 -9.90
C PHE A 116 9.09 -10.15 -9.72
N LEU A 117 8.22 -11.07 -9.28
CA LEU A 117 8.62 -12.42 -8.92
C LEU A 117 7.58 -13.43 -9.38
N GLY A 118 8.05 -14.59 -9.79
CA GLY A 118 7.20 -15.73 -10.15
C GLY A 118 7.92 -17.02 -9.79
N TYR A 119 7.24 -17.93 -9.11
CA TYR A 119 7.80 -19.21 -8.69
C TYR A 119 6.83 -20.34 -8.95
N ARG A 120 7.39 -21.48 -9.33
CA ARG A 120 6.74 -22.75 -9.06
C ARG A 120 6.87 -23.04 -7.57
N SER A 121 5.77 -23.38 -6.93
CA SER A 121 5.71 -23.54 -5.49
C SER A 121 5.02 -24.83 -5.09
N THR A 122 5.46 -25.38 -3.96
CA THR A 122 4.82 -26.51 -3.29
C THR A 122 4.05 -26.03 -2.08
N ILE A 123 2.90 -26.65 -1.83
CA ILE A 123 2.08 -26.36 -0.66
C ILE A 123 2.16 -27.53 0.30
N SER A 124 2.57 -27.25 1.52
CA SER A 124 2.45 -28.17 2.65
C SER A 124 1.34 -27.68 3.57
N MET A 125 0.32 -28.51 3.77
CA MET A 125 -0.82 -28.20 4.63
C MET A 125 -0.98 -29.31 5.66
N PRO A 126 -0.75 -29.02 6.96
CA PRO A 126 -0.99 -29.96 8.05
C PRO A 126 -2.43 -30.48 8.04
N LEU A 127 -2.61 -31.74 8.45
CA LEU A 127 -3.92 -32.42 8.36
C LEU A 127 -5.03 -31.66 9.11
N GLU A 128 -4.73 -31.13 10.29
CA GLU A 128 -5.69 -30.36 11.10
C GLU A 128 -6.19 -29.12 10.36
N THR A 129 -5.27 -28.33 9.81
CA THR A 129 -5.57 -27.14 9.00
C THR A 129 -6.29 -27.51 7.71
N ARG A 130 -5.92 -28.64 7.09
CA ARG A 130 -6.61 -29.15 5.91
C ARG A 130 -8.07 -29.45 6.19
N LEU A 131 -8.35 -30.19 7.26
CA LEU A 131 -9.71 -30.52 7.67
C LEU A 131 -10.50 -29.26 8.02
N LEU A 132 -9.92 -28.33 8.78
CA LEU A 132 -10.53 -27.05 9.10
C LEU A 132 -10.91 -26.27 7.83
N PHE A 133 -10.00 -26.20 6.86
CA PHE A 133 -10.19 -25.42 5.64
C PHE A 133 -11.16 -26.08 4.64
N GLU A 134 -11.15 -27.40 4.53
CA GLU A 134 -12.09 -28.18 3.71
C GLU A 134 -13.51 -28.11 4.27
N MET A 135 -13.65 -28.18 5.60
CA MET A 135 -14.95 -28.15 6.30
C MET A 135 -15.46 -26.75 6.62
N ALA A 136 -14.67 -25.70 6.36
CA ALA A 136 -15.05 -24.32 6.62
C ALA A 136 -16.36 -23.96 5.90
N ASN A 137 -17.30 -23.43 6.68
CA ASN A 137 -18.53 -22.84 6.17
C ASN A 137 -18.29 -21.36 5.88
N PHE A 138 -18.37 -20.96 4.61
CA PHE A 138 -18.27 -19.55 4.24
C PHE A 138 -19.65 -18.92 4.31
N LEU A 139 -19.73 -17.73 4.90
CA LEU A 139 -20.98 -16.99 5.04
C LEU A 139 -21.21 -16.09 3.82
N PRO A 140 -22.46 -15.73 3.48
CA PRO A 140 -22.73 -14.69 2.49
C PRO A 140 -22.01 -13.39 2.84
N PHE A 141 -21.57 -12.65 1.81
CA PHE A 141 -20.89 -11.37 2.01
C PHE A 141 -21.78 -10.37 2.74
N SER A 142 -21.21 -9.71 3.75
CA SER A 142 -21.79 -8.53 4.40
C SER A 142 -20.68 -7.61 4.91
N TYR A 143 -20.91 -6.29 4.83
CA TYR A 143 -19.92 -5.33 5.31
C TYR A 143 -19.66 -5.45 6.82
N GLU A 144 -20.68 -5.81 7.59
CA GLU A 144 -20.52 -6.09 9.03
C GLU A 144 -19.67 -7.33 9.27
N GLY A 145 -19.90 -8.41 8.52
CA GLY A 145 -19.08 -9.62 8.57
C GLY A 145 -17.62 -9.36 8.18
N VAL A 146 -17.38 -8.57 7.13
CA VAL A 146 -16.02 -8.19 6.70
C VAL A 146 -15.29 -7.48 7.83
N ARG A 147 -15.94 -6.48 8.45
CA ARG A 147 -15.36 -5.73 9.57
C ARG A 147 -15.07 -6.64 10.76
N ALA A 148 -16.03 -7.47 11.16
CA ALA A 148 -15.87 -8.39 12.27
C ALA A 148 -14.68 -9.35 12.07
N ILE A 149 -14.55 -9.95 10.88
CA ILE A 149 -13.43 -10.84 10.55
C ILE A 149 -12.10 -10.07 10.50
N GLN A 150 -12.07 -8.88 9.87
CA GLN A 150 -10.86 -8.05 9.79
C GLN A 150 -10.36 -7.55 11.14
N ASP A 151 -11.27 -7.30 12.10
CA ASP A 151 -10.91 -6.93 13.47
C ASP A 151 -10.42 -8.12 14.28
N HIS A 152 -11.03 -9.29 14.08
CA HIS A 152 -10.66 -10.50 14.79
C HIS A 152 -9.28 -11.05 14.36
N MET A 153 -9.00 -11.05 13.06
CA MET A 153 -7.80 -11.67 12.48
C MET A 153 -6.47 -11.21 13.11
N PRO A 154 -6.16 -9.90 13.20
CA PRO A 154 -4.93 -9.43 13.84
C PRO A 154 -4.83 -9.83 15.31
N LEU A 155 -5.94 -9.78 16.06
CA LEU A 155 -5.97 -10.13 17.46
C LEU A 155 -5.66 -11.61 17.67
N TRP A 156 -6.27 -12.48 16.85
CA TRP A 156 -5.98 -13.91 16.87
C TRP A 156 -4.52 -14.18 16.51
N PHE A 157 -4.00 -13.53 15.47
CA PHE A 157 -2.65 -13.75 14.96
C PHE A 157 -1.55 -13.23 15.91
N GLY A 158 -1.84 -12.14 16.64
CA GLY A 158 -0.95 -11.63 17.69
C GLY A 158 -0.86 -12.55 18.91
N LEU A 159 -1.78 -13.51 19.06
CA LEU A 159 -1.82 -14.49 20.13
C LEU A 159 -1.41 -15.90 19.67
N ARG A 160 -0.90 -16.05 18.44
CA ARG A 160 -0.47 -17.34 17.90
C ARG A 160 0.60 -17.98 18.78
N THR A 161 0.57 -19.30 18.88
CA THR A 161 1.56 -20.10 19.60
C THR A 161 2.38 -20.95 18.61
N PRO A 162 3.44 -21.64 19.08
CA PRO A 162 4.17 -22.59 18.24
C PRO A 162 3.29 -23.68 17.61
N THR A 163 2.14 -24.00 18.22
CA THR A 163 1.16 -24.93 17.66
C THR A 163 0.50 -24.35 16.41
N GLU A 164 -0.02 -23.12 16.46
CA GLU A 164 -0.58 -22.44 15.28
C GLU A 164 0.48 -22.27 14.18
N ASP A 165 1.73 -21.96 14.55
CA ASP A 165 2.84 -21.82 13.59
C ASP A 165 3.25 -23.13 12.90
N ALA A 166 3.14 -24.26 13.61
CA ALA A 166 3.36 -25.59 13.06
C ALA A 166 2.18 -26.07 12.21
N ASN A 167 0.97 -25.59 12.51
CA ASN A 167 -0.24 -25.88 11.76
C ASN A 167 -0.47 -24.96 10.55
N ALA A 168 0.32 -23.89 10.39
CA ALA A 168 0.20 -23.01 9.23
C ALA A 168 0.43 -23.75 7.89
N ILE A 169 -0.23 -23.25 6.84
CA ILE A 169 0.01 -23.67 5.46
C ILE A 169 1.36 -23.07 5.04
N SER A 170 2.32 -23.90 4.63
CA SER A 170 3.58 -23.43 4.06
C SER A 170 3.50 -23.42 2.55
N VAL A 171 3.90 -22.31 1.94
CA VAL A 171 4.10 -22.17 0.49
C VAL A 171 5.59 -21.99 0.25
N ASP A 172 6.25 -23.05 -0.21
CA ASP A 172 7.69 -23.09 -0.44
C ASP A 172 7.98 -22.88 -1.93
N PHE A 173 8.89 -21.95 -2.24
CA PHE A 173 9.30 -21.63 -3.60
C PHE A 173 10.36 -22.64 -4.07
N ALA A 174 10.05 -23.38 -5.13
CA ALA A 174 10.94 -24.39 -5.69
C ALA A 174 11.90 -23.80 -6.73
N GLU A 175 11.36 -23.27 -7.83
CA GLU A 175 12.15 -22.69 -8.92
C GLU A 175 11.51 -21.40 -9.44
N PRO A 176 12.32 -20.39 -9.83
CA PRO A 176 11.79 -19.17 -10.43
C PRO A 176 11.22 -19.45 -11.83
N LEU A 177 10.08 -18.85 -12.14
CA LEU A 177 9.42 -18.92 -13.46
C LEU A 177 10.06 -17.96 -14.48
N PHE A 178 10.85 -17.00 -13.99
CA PHE A 178 11.61 -16.02 -14.76
C PHE A 178 12.69 -15.38 -13.85
N PRO A 179 13.69 -14.65 -14.37
CA PRO A 179 14.76 -14.07 -13.57
C PRO A 179 14.27 -13.20 -12.38
N GLU A 180 14.93 -13.28 -11.23
CA GLU A 180 14.51 -12.61 -9.98
C GLU A 180 15.06 -11.17 -9.85
N ASP A 181 15.94 -10.77 -10.76
CA ASP A 181 16.67 -9.51 -10.84
C ASP A 181 16.16 -8.62 -11.99
N ILE A 182 14.84 -8.58 -12.16
CA ILE A 182 14.23 -7.80 -13.23
C ILE A 182 14.33 -6.30 -12.95
N PHE A 183 14.66 -5.60 -14.02
CA PHE A 183 14.50 -4.18 -14.18
C PHE A 183 13.29 -3.90 -15.08
N ILE A 184 12.36 -3.06 -14.61
CA ILE A 184 11.15 -2.68 -15.36
C ILE A 184 11.28 -1.22 -15.76
N GLY A 185 11.27 -0.97 -17.07
CA GLY A 185 11.17 0.37 -17.64
C GLY A 185 9.78 0.63 -18.24
N ASP A 186 9.23 1.81 -17.99
CA ASP A 186 7.98 2.28 -18.60
C ASP A 186 8.24 3.54 -19.42
N MET A 187 8.04 3.46 -20.73
CA MET A 187 8.20 4.57 -21.67
C MET A 187 6.86 4.96 -22.33
N ARG A 188 5.72 4.52 -21.77
CA ARG A 188 4.40 4.84 -22.32
C ARG A 188 4.10 6.32 -22.11
N PRO A 189 3.90 7.12 -23.18
CA PRO A 189 3.79 8.58 -23.04
C PRO A 189 2.64 9.00 -22.11
N ASN A 190 1.51 8.30 -22.16
CA ASN A 190 0.32 8.58 -21.35
C ASN A 190 0.54 8.40 -19.83
N HIS A 191 1.61 7.74 -19.40
CA HIS A 191 1.96 7.59 -17.99
C HIS A 191 2.87 8.73 -17.47
N HIS A 192 3.34 9.56 -18.38
CA HIS A 192 4.40 10.55 -18.16
C HIS A 192 3.98 11.95 -18.63
N THR A 193 2.68 12.24 -18.64
CA THR A 193 2.13 13.54 -19.07
C THR A 193 2.01 14.56 -17.94
N TYR A 194 2.54 14.26 -16.74
CA TYR A 194 2.57 15.18 -15.61
C TYR A 194 3.77 16.14 -15.69
N HIS A 195 3.72 17.25 -14.96
CA HIS A 195 4.78 18.26 -14.96
C HIS A 195 6.02 17.77 -14.18
N GLY A 196 7.21 17.95 -14.75
CA GLY A 196 8.47 17.42 -14.21
C GLY A 196 8.72 15.96 -14.57
N SER A 197 7.96 15.38 -15.50
CA SER A 197 8.18 14.01 -15.93
C SER A 197 9.40 13.88 -16.85
N PRO A 198 10.32 12.94 -16.61
CA PRO A 198 11.43 12.68 -17.53
C PRO A 198 11.01 11.88 -18.78
N GLY A 199 9.71 11.67 -19.01
CA GLY A 199 9.18 10.91 -20.15
C GLY A 199 9.34 9.39 -20.06
N HIS A 200 9.92 8.89 -18.97
CA HIS A 200 10.11 7.48 -18.70
C HIS A 200 10.20 7.22 -17.19
N SER A 201 9.98 5.98 -16.76
CA SER A 201 10.31 5.57 -15.40
C SER A 201 10.97 4.21 -15.41
N GLN A 202 11.72 3.93 -14.35
CA GLN A 202 12.40 2.67 -14.16
C GLN A 202 12.25 2.22 -12.72
N THR A 203 12.28 0.90 -12.49
CA THR A 203 12.24 0.33 -11.16
C THR A 203 12.88 -1.06 -11.11
N SER A 204 13.33 -1.41 -9.92
CA SER A 204 13.73 -2.75 -9.49
C SER A 204 13.05 -3.08 -8.15
N LEU A 205 13.05 -4.35 -7.77
CA LEU A 205 12.55 -4.79 -6.48
C LEU A 205 13.42 -4.28 -5.32
N VAL A 206 14.75 -4.34 -5.48
CA VAL A 206 15.73 -3.84 -4.49
C VAL A 206 16.20 -2.46 -4.90
N ARG A 207 16.15 -1.51 -3.95
CA ARG A 207 16.49 -0.09 -4.12
C ARG A 207 17.39 0.35 -2.97
N GLU A 208 18.63 0.69 -3.31
CA GLU A 208 19.59 1.28 -2.35
C GLU A 208 19.34 2.77 -2.14
N GLU A 209 18.96 3.49 -3.21
CA GLU A 209 18.60 4.91 -3.19
C GLU A 209 17.14 5.06 -3.64
N PRO A 210 16.16 4.92 -2.72
CA PRO A 210 14.76 4.77 -3.10
C PRO A 210 14.01 6.07 -3.39
N GLY A 211 14.52 7.24 -3.00
CA GLY A 211 13.77 8.53 -3.01
C GLY A 211 13.11 8.84 -4.36
N ALA A 212 13.92 8.98 -5.41
CA ALA A 212 13.42 9.29 -6.75
C ALA A 212 12.54 8.17 -7.36
N TYR A 213 12.63 6.94 -6.85
CA TYR A 213 11.70 5.88 -7.24
C TYR A 213 10.38 5.98 -6.51
N GLN A 214 10.40 6.34 -5.22
CA GLN A 214 9.21 6.51 -4.40
C GLN A 214 8.37 7.69 -4.90
N GLU A 215 8.99 8.81 -5.23
CA GLU A 215 8.29 9.99 -5.76
C GLU A 215 7.52 9.67 -7.05
N ARG A 216 8.17 8.98 -8.00
CA ARG A 216 7.53 8.52 -9.23
C ARG A 216 6.43 7.50 -8.98
N ASP A 217 6.65 6.60 -8.02
CA ASP A 217 5.65 5.62 -7.59
C ASP A 217 4.42 6.30 -6.96
N ILE A 218 4.62 7.38 -6.20
CA ILE A 218 3.56 8.22 -5.63
C ILE A 218 2.80 8.94 -6.74
N VAL A 219 3.50 9.57 -7.70
CA VAL A 219 2.85 10.21 -8.86
C VAL A 219 1.99 9.21 -9.63
N ALA A 220 2.49 7.99 -9.86
CA ALA A 220 1.72 6.95 -10.55
C ALA A 220 0.45 6.52 -9.77
N LEU A 221 0.48 6.54 -8.43
CA LEU A 221 -0.73 6.34 -7.61
C LEU A 221 -1.68 7.53 -7.72
N LEU A 222 -1.17 8.76 -7.64
CA LEU A 222 -1.98 9.98 -7.72
C LEU A 222 -2.68 10.15 -9.08
N CYS A 223 -2.07 9.71 -10.17
CA CYS A 223 -2.69 9.67 -11.50
C CYS A 223 -3.94 8.78 -11.60
N ARG A 224 -4.26 7.96 -10.58
CA ARG A 224 -5.53 7.23 -10.49
C ARG A 224 -6.70 8.13 -10.05
N VAL A 225 -6.40 9.28 -9.47
CA VAL A 225 -7.36 10.19 -8.83
C VAL A 225 -7.35 11.56 -9.48
N PHE A 226 -6.16 12.11 -9.73
CA PHE A 226 -5.93 13.44 -10.28
C PHE A 226 -5.52 13.35 -11.74
N ARG A 227 -5.84 14.39 -12.51
CA ARG A 227 -5.37 14.49 -13.89
C ARG A 227 -3.87 14.75 -13.91
N PRO A 228 -3.12 14.22 -14.88
CA PRO A 228 -1.68 14.41 -14.94
C PRO A 228 -1.24 15.89 -14.99
N ASP A 229 -1.98 16.75 -15.67
CA ASP A 229 -1.72 18.21 -15.78
C ASP A 229 -1.89 18.96 -14.44
N GLN A 230 -2.47 18.32 -13.43
CA GLN A 230 -2.59 18.88 -12.07
C GLN A 230 -1.37 18.52 -11.20
N ILE A 231 -0.50 17.61 -11.64
CA ILE A 231 0.57 17.04 -10.80
C ILE A 231 1.92 17.61 -11.23
N PHE A 232 2.66 18.13 -10.26
CA PHE A 232 3.99 18.71 -10.39
C PHE A 232 4.97 17.91 -9.54
N LEU A 233 5.95 17.27 -10.19
CA LEU A 233 7.03 16.54 -9.53
C LEU A 233 8.21 17.51 -9.25
N ALA A 234 8.71 17.49 -8.02
CA ALA A 234 9.86 18.27 -7.56
C ALA A 234 9.85 19.78 -7.95
N PRO A 235 8.75 20.54 -7.70
CA PRO A 235 8.72 21.98 -7.96
C PRO A 235 9.78 22.74 -7.16
N LEU A 236 10.58 23.56 -7.84
CA LEU A 236 11.68 24.32 -7.22
C LEU A 236 11.29 25.77 -6.96
N ARG A 237 11.71 26.32 -5.83
CA ARG A 237 11.53 27.75 -5.53
C ARG A 237 12.29 28.62 -6.52
N VAL A 238 11.73 29.77 -6.86
CA VAL A 238 12.43 30.74 -7.72
C VAL A 238 13.63 31.42 -7.03
N THR A 239 13.65 31.43 -5.70
CA THR A 239 14.63 32.19 -4.90
C THR A 239 15.97 31.51 -4.75
N ASP A 240 15.96 30.21 -4.43
CA ASP A 240 17.14 29.43 -4.03
C ASP A 240 17.24 28.09 -4.79
N LYS A 241 16.27 27.80 -5.66
CA LYS A 241 16.14 26.52 -6.37
C LYS A 241 16.02 25.30 -5.44
N GLU A 242 15.70 25.50 -4.16
CA GLU A 242 15.32 24.39 -3.28
C GLU A 242 13.93 23.86 -3.64
N GLU A 243 13.69 22.57 -3.44
CA GLU A 243 12.38 21.97 -3.61
C GLU A 243 11.35 22.56 -2.62
N ILE A 244 10.16 22.86 -3.13
CA ILE A 244 9.00 23.26 -2.32
C ILE A 244 8.42 22.02 -1.65
N ALA A 245 8.19 20.98 -2.45
CA ALA A 245 7.70 19.69 -2.03
C ALA A 245 8.18 18.59 -2.98
N ASP A 246 8.18 17.34 -2.53
CA ASP A 246 8.54 16.21 -3.37
C ASP A 246 7.50 16.05 -4.51
N VAL A 247 6.20 16.21 -4.19
CA VAL A 247 5.11 16.29 -5.18
C VAL A 247 4.12 17.39 -4.79
N MET A 248 3.60 18.14 -5.76
CA MET A 248 2.56 19.14 -5.59
C MET A 248 1.38 18.84 -6.53
N VAL A 249 0.15 18.85 -6.01
CA VAL A 249 -1.07 18.68 -6.82
C VAL A 249 -1.91 19.95 -6.73
N VAL A 250 -2.29 20.48 -7.88
CA VAL A 250 -3.05 21.74 -8.01
C VAL A 250 -4.38 21.44 -8.70
N THR A 251 -5.47 21.59 -7.97
CA THR A 251 -6.83 21.47 -8.51
C THR A 251 -7.51 22.82 -8.55
N ASP A 252 -8.76 22.87 -9.02
CA ASP A 252 -9.55 24.10 -9.08
C ASP A 252 -9.86 24.66 -7.68
N SER A 253 -9.68 23.87 -6.62
CA SER A 253 -10.05 24.24 -5.24
C SER A 253 -8.99 23.94 -4.19
N HIS A 254 -7.97 23.15 -4.51
CA HIS A 254 -6.97 22.69 -3.54
C HIS A 254 -5.54 22.82 -4.07
N LEU A 255 -4.63 23.08 -3.14
CA LEU A 255 -3.20 22.93 -3.32
C LEU A 255 -2.71 21.87 -2.33
N LEU A 256 -2.42 20.67 -2.81
CA LEU A 256 -1.93 19.56 -1.99
C LEU A 256 -0.41 19.46 -2.10
N LEU A 257 0.29 19.66 -0.97
CA LEU A 257 1.74 19.56 -0.86
C LEU A 257 2.12 18.21 -0.23
N ILE A 258 2.91 17.42 -0.94
CA ILE A 258 3.24 16.05 -0.55
C ILE A 258 4.74 15.93 -0.26
N GLN A 259 5.06 15.38 0.91
CA GLN A 259 6.43 15.07 1.32
C GLN A 259 6.56 13.56 1.50
N ALA A 260 7.43 12.95 0.71
CA ALA A 260 7.73 11.53 0.70
C ALA A 260 9.02 11.25 1.49
N LYS A 261 9.02 10.18 2.30
CA LYS A 261 10.25 9.68 2.94
C LYS A 261 10.30 8.17 2.84
N ASP A 262 11.19 7.69 1.99
CA ASP A 262 11.52 6.28 1.88
C ASP A 262 12.77 5.90 2.70
N SER A 263 13.01 4.60 2.78
CA SER A 263 14.26 4.02 3.24
C SER A 263 14.64 2.82 2.38
N PRO A 264 15.95 2.54 2.24
CA PRO A 264 16.41 1.42 1.43
C PRO A 264 15.70 0.12 1.80
N ASN A 265 15.46 -0.74 0.82
CA ASN A 265 14.85 -2.07 1.03
C ASN A 265 15.86 -3.17 0.68
N THR A 266 17.01 -3.14 1.34
CA THR A 266 18.02 -4.21 1.29
C THR A 266 17.69 -5.31 2.30
N GLU A 267 18.29 -6.48 2.14
CA GLU A 267 18.15 -7.57 3.12
C GLU A 267 18.54 -7.11 4.54
N SER A 268 19.60 -6.31 4.68
CA SER A 268 20.04 -5.81 5.98
C SER A 268 19.03 -4.86 6.63
N THR A 269 18.30 -4.06 5.84
CA THR A 269 17.24 -3.19 6.34
C THR A 269 15.98 -3.97 6.73
N LEU A 270 15.62 -5.02 5.99
CA LEU A 270 14.45 -5.84 6.31
C LEU A 270 14.62 -6.61 7.62
N ARG A 271 15.83 -7.14 7.87
CA ARG A 271 16.17 -7.88 9.09
C ARG A 271 16.43 -6.99 10.32
N GLN A 272 16.19 -5.68 10.23
CA GLN A 272 16.26 -4.81 11.40
C GLN A 272 15.16 -5.15 12.40
N THR A 273 15.48 -4.98 13.68
CA THR A 273 14.49 -5.16 14.75
C THR A 273 13.33 -4.18 14.62
N MET A 274 12.14 -4.60 15.03
CA MET A 274 10.94 -3.74 15.01
C MET A 274 11.14 -2.43 15.79
N ALA A 275 11.82 -2.47 16.93
CA ALA A 275 12.16 -1.25 17.69
C ALA A 275 12.96 -0.23 16.85
N ARG A 276 13.90 -0.70 16.03
CA ARG A 276 14.70 0.15 15.14
C ARG A 276 13.87 0.68 13.98
N LYS A 277 13.00 -0.15 13.38
CA LYS A 277 12.07 0.27 12.32
C LYS A 277 11.11 1.36 12.80
N ARG A 278 10.53 1.21 14.00
CA ARG A 278 9.65 2.20 14.66
C ARG A 278 10.38 3.53 14.89
N ALA A 279 11.56 3.48 15.51
CA ALA A 279 12.36 4.69 15.79
C ALA A 279 12.74 5.44 14.51
N HIS A 280 13.14 4.71 13.47
CA HIS A 280 13.46 5.29 12.17
C HIS A 280 12.23 5.94 11.52
N SER A 281 11.06 5.32 11.61
CA SER A 281 9.81 5.87 11.07
C SER A 281 9.38 7.15 11.80
N SER A 282 9.49 7.20 13.13
CA SER A 282 9.23 8.43 13.91
C SER A 282 10.20 9.56 13.53
N GLN A 283 11.49 9.25 13.34
CA GLN A 283 12.49 10.22 12.90
C GLN A 283 12.18 10.77 11.49
N LYS A 284 11.80 9.90 10.55
CA LYS A 284 11.44 10.28 9.18
C LYS A 284 10.17 11.13 9.14
N LEU A 285 9.16 10.77 9.93
CA LEU A 285 7.95 11.58 10.10
C LEU A 285 8.30 12.99 10.56
N LYS A 286 9.08 13.13 11.63
CA LYS A 286 9.49 14.44 12.16
C LYS A 286 10.24 15.28 11.12
N ALA A 287 11.10 14.67 10.33
CA ALA A 287 11.81 15.35 9.23
C ALA A 287 10.83 15.83 8.14
N ALA A 288 9.90 14.97 7.70
CA ALA A 288 8.89 15.31 6.71
C ALA A 288 7.96 16.44 7.20
N LEU A 289 7.50 16.39 8.45
CA LEU A 289 6.69 17.46 9.05
C LEU A 289 7.44 18.80 9.09
N GLY A 290 8.75 18.78 9.30
CA GLY A 290 9.61 19.96 9.18
C GLY A 290 9.62 20.55 7.77
N GLN A 291 9.69 19.70 6.73
CA GLN A 291 9.61 20.13 5.33
C GLN A 291 8.23 20.66 4.97
N VAL A 292 7.15 20.00 5.43
CA VAL A 292 5.77 20.48 5.27
C VAL A 292 5.62 21.90 5.84
N LYS A 293 6.15 22.15 7.05
CA LYS A 293 6.15 23.49 7.66
C LYS A 293 6.83 24.53 6.78
N GLY A 294 7.99 24.19 6.22
CA GLY A 294 8.72 25.04 5.29
C GLY A 294 7.91 25.35 4.02
N ALA A 295 7.36 24.31 3.40
CA ALA A 295 6.56 24.39 2.18
C ALA A 295 5.34 25.29 2.36
N VAL A 296 4.54 25.08 3.41
CA VAL A 296 3.33 25.89 3.67
C VAL A 296 3.69 27.35 3.95
N LYS A 297 4.78 27.61 4.70
CA LYS A 297 5.24 28.98 4.94
C LYS A 297 5.66 29.67 3.65
N TYR A 298 6.41 28.96 2.79
CA TYR A 298 6.84 29.49 1.51
C TYR A 298 5.64 29.85 0.64
N VAL A 299 4.71 28.90 0.43
CA VAL A 299 3.49 29.09 -0.36
C VAL A 299 2.67 30.29 0.13
N ARG A 300 2.48 30.43 1.44
CA ARG A 300 1.72 31.56 2.00
C ARG A 300 2.43 32.91 1.91
N SER A 301 3.74 32.91 1.74
CA SER A 301 4.53 34.14 1.62
C SER A 301 4.58 34.67 0.19
N GLN A 302 4.07 33.92 -0.78
CA GLN A 302 4.13 34.25 -2.21
C GLN A 302 2.73 34.18 -2.82
N SER A 303 2.23 35.31 -3.32
CA SER A 303 1.04 35.34 -4.21
C SER A 303 1.29 36.34 -5.34
N PRO A 304 1.39 35.88 -6.61
CA PRO A 304 1.31 34.48 -7.04
C PRO A 304 2.47 33.63 -6.50
N LEU A 305 2.25 32.33 -6.35
CA LEU A 305 3.28 31.34 -6.10
C LEU A 305 4.05 31.11 -7.40
N ALA A 306 5.29 31.57 -7.46
CA ALA A 306 6.20 31.31 -8.57
C ALA A 306 7.13 30.12 -8.25
N PHE A 307 7.31 29.22 -9.21
CA PHE A 307 8.18 28.04 -9.07
C PHE A 307 8.71 27.57 -10.43
N PHE A 308 9.77 26.76 -10.41
CA PHE A 308 10.34 26.16 -11.61
C PHE A 308 9.99 24.68 -11.73
N ILE A 309 9.78 24.23 -12.97
CA ILE A 309 9.73 22.83 -13.39
C ILE A 309 10.59 22.72 -14.64
N ASP A 310 11.59 21.84 -14.65
CA ASP A 310 12.48 21.64 -15.80
C ASP A 310 13.03 22.97 -16.39
N ASP A 311 13.39 23.91 -15.51
CA ASP A 311 13.83 25.29 -15.80
C ASP A 311 12.76 26.26 -16.36
N ASP A 312 11.55 25.81 -16.62
CA ASP A 312 10.41 26.66 -16.98
C ASP A 312 9.75 27.26 -15.73
N GLU A 313 9.51 28.57 -15.74
CA GLU A 313 8.85 29.29 -14.66
C GLU A 313 7.33 29.18 -14.78
N HIS A 314 6.69 28.80 -13.67
CA HIS A 314 5.26 28.70 -13.52
C HIS A 314 4.80 29.67 -12.43
N GLU A 315 3.64 30.30 -12.65
CA GLU A 315 2.97 31.12 -11.65
C GLU A 315 1.58 30.55 -11.35
N LEU A 316 1.25 30.46 -10.07
CA LEU A 316 -0.04 29.98 -9.59
C LEU A 316 -0.63 30.98 -8.58
N VAL A 317 -1.85 31.45 -8.81
CA VAL A 317 -2.58 32.24 -7.82
C VAL A 317 -3.14 31.28 -6.76
N VAL A 318 -2.60 31.33 -5.54
CA VAL A 318 -2.93 30.36 -4.47
C VAL A 318 -3.97 30.87 -3.47
N ASP A 319 -4.33 32.17 -3.51
CA ASP A 319 -5.16 32.82 -2.48
C ASP A 319 -6.57 32.23 -2.33
N HIS A 320 -7.09 31.60 -3.37
CA HIS A 320 -8.42 30.98 -3.40
C HIS A 320 -8.40 29.46 -3.14
N LEU A 321 -7.20 28.86 -3.07
CA LEU A 321 -7.04 27.43 -2.94
C LEU A 321 -6.95 27.02 -1.47
N ASN A 322 -7.60 25.91 -1.13
CA ASN A 322 -7.42 25.26 0.16
C ASN A 322 -6.07 24.53 0.18
N ILE A 323 -5.14 25.01 1.01
CA ILE A 323 -3.84 24.34 1.18
C ILE A 323 -4.04 23.09 2.04
N ALA A 324 -3.68 21.93 1.51
CA ALA A 324 -3.65 20.65 2.20
C ALA A 324 -2.25 20.04 2.14
N THR A 325 -1.88 19.19 3.11
CA THR A 325 -0.55 18.60 3.16
C THR A 325 -0.60 17.11 3.49
N LEU A 326 0.27 16.35 2.85
CA LEU A 326 0.33 14.89 3.01
C LEU A 326 1.77 14.46 3.20
N VAL A 327 2.02 13.69 4.25
CA VAL A 327 3.29 12.97 4.42
C VAL A 327 3.10 11.52 3.98
N VAL A 328 3.96 11.04 3.09
CA VAL A 328 3.97 9.63 2.67
C VAL A 328 5.25 8.99 3.19
N LEU A 329 5.11 8.03 4.12
CA LEU A 329 6.24 7.25 4.62
C LEU A 329 6.27 5.88 3.97
N LYS A 330 7.43 5.22 4.03
CA LYS A 330 7.53 3.80 3.68
C LYS A 330 6.55 2.93 4.48
N GLU A 331 6.52 3.11 5.80
CA GLU A 331 5.76 2.27 6.72
C GLU A 331 5.34 3.08 7.96
N LEU A 332 4.13 2.80 8.47
CA LEU A 332 3.60 3.35 9.72
C LEU A 332 3.05 2.22 10.59
N PHE A 333 3.54 2.14 11.82
CA PHE A 333 3.17 1.11 12.78
C PHE A 333 1.90 1.48 13.57
N ASN A 334 0.96 0.52 13.69
CA ASN A 334 -0.31 0.73 14.37
C ASN A 334 -0.16 1.09 15.86
N ASP A 335 0.80 0.46 16.54
CA ASP A 335 1.05 0.68 17.98
C ASP A 335 1.71 2.04 18.28
N SER A 336 2.33 2.64 17.28
CA SER A 336 3.02 3.94 17.36
C SER A 336 2.15 5.09 16.83
N PHE A 337 0.96 4.78 16.31
CA PHE A 337 0.11 5.74 15.60
C PHE A 337 -0.35 6.91 16.47
N ARG A 338 -0.53 6.67 17.77
CA ARG A 338 -0.83 7.74 18.73
C ARG A 338 0.28 8.80 18.78
N GLU A 339 1.54 8.37 18.87
CA GLU A 339 2.70 9.27 18.89
C GLU A 339 2.81 10.05 17.58
N TYR A 340 2.54 9.40 16.45
CA TYR A 340 2.51 10.05 15.14
C TYR A 340 1.40 11.11 15.06
N GLY A 341 0.20 10.77 15.53
CA GLY A 341 -0.95 11.68 15.58
C GLY A 341 -0.68 12.93 16.40
N GLU A 342 -0.07 12.80 17.57
CA GLU A 342 0.30 13.94 18.43
C GLU A 342 1.26 14.90 17.70
N GLN A 343 2.26 14.37 16.98
CA GLN A 343 3.20 15.18 16.19
C GLN A 343 2.52 15.90 15.02
N ILE A 344 1.63 15.20 14.30
CA ILE A 344 0.90 15.76 13.16
C ILE A 344 -0.07 16.86 13.61
N LEU A 345 -0.86 16.61 14.66
CA LEU A 345 -1.81 17.60 15.17
C LEU A 345 -1.10 18.83 15.75
N ALA A 346 0.07 18.65 16.39
CA ALA A 346 0.90 19.77 16.81
C ALA A 346 1.36 20.63 15.61
N LEU A 347 1.74 19.99 14.50
CA LEU A 347 2.08 20.70 13.27
C LEU A 347 0.87 21.49 12.73
N VAL A 348 -0.29 20.84 12.61
CA VAL A 348 -1.53 21.44 12.07
C VAL A 348 -1.90 22.70 12.85
N ASN A 349 -1.77 22.68 14.17
CA ASN A 349 -2.01 23.85 15.02
C ASN A 349 -1.01 24.99 14.78
N ASP A 350 0.25 24.66 14.48
CA ASP A 350 1.32 25.64 14.23
C ASP A 350 1.26 26.24 12.83
N ILE A 351 0.92 25.45 11.81
CA ILE A 351 0.85 25.91 10.41
C ILE A 351 -0.55 26.33 9.99
N HIS A 352 -1.60 26.09 10.78
CA HIS A 352 -3.00 26.35 10.43
C HIS A 352 -3.40 25.82 9.05
N ALA A 353 -2.92 24.62 8.70
CA ALA A 353 -3.26 23.91 7.47
C ALA A 353 -3.43 22.43 7.82
N PRO A 354 -4.43 21.73 7.25
CA PRO A 354 -4.64 20.32 7.51
C PRO A 354 -3.44 19.52 7.01
N CYS A 355 -3.05 18.50 7.77
CA CYS A 355 -1.98 17.56 7.44
C CYS A 355 -2.39 16.15 7.89
N ILE A 356 -2.19 15.15 7.04
CA ILE A 356 -2.21 13.74 7.47
C ILE A 356 -0.91 13.05 7.07
N ALA A 357 -0.64 11.89 7.67
CA ALA A 357 0.43 11.00 7.24
C ALA A 357 -0.15 9.66 6.86
N LEU A 358 0.32 9.11 5.74
CA LEU A 358 -0.01 7.78 5.25
C LEU A 358 1.27 6.99 5.03
N ASP A 359 1.24 5.69 5.22
CA ASP A 359 2.25 4.84 4.60
C ASP A 359 1.97 4.63 3.10
N TYR A 360 2.95 4.14 2.36
CA TYR A 360 2.83 3.95 0.91
C TYR A 360 1.69 2.97 0.55
N GLY A 361 1.50 1.92 1.37
CA GLY A 361 0.41 0.97 1.21
C GLY A 361 -0.97 1.63 1.39
N GLU A 362 -1.12 2.50 2.38
CA GLU A 362 -2.32 3.29 2.59
C GLU A 362 -2.61 4.23 1.42
N LEU A 363 -1.61 4.95 0.92
CA LEU A 363 -1.79 5.81 -0.26
C LEU A 363 -2.27 5.00 -1.48
N SER A 364 -1.73 3.80 -1.66
CA SER A 364 -2.21 2.89 -2.70
C SER A 364 -3.69 2.53 -2.51
N MET A 365 -4.12 2.24 -1.27
CA MET A 365 -5.52 1.97 -0.97
C MET A 365 -6.42 3.19 -1.19
N TYR A 366 -5.97 4.40 -0.80
CA TYR A 366 -6.68 5.66 -1.08
C TYR A 366 -6.94 5.80 -2.58
N THR A 367 -5.88 5.71 -3.37
CA THR A 367 -5.95 5.95 -4.81
C THR A 367 -6.64 4.82 -5.58
N ALA A 368 -6.71 3.61 -5.03
CA ALA A 368 -7.43 2.49 -5.62
C ALA A 368 -8.95 2.49 -5.32
N HIS A 369 -9.36 2.98 -4.14
CA HIS A 369 -10.76 2.95 -3.70
C HIS A 369 -11.49 4.30 -3.79
N LEU A 370 -10.76 5.41 -3.94
CA LEU A 370 -11.31 6.77 -4.04
C LEU A 370 -10.94 7.36 -5.41
N PRO A 371 -11.60 6.94 -6.51
CA PRO A 371 -11.16 7.20 -7.88
C PRO A 371 -11.45 8.63 -8.39
N SER A 372 -11.63 9.60 -7.50
CA SER A 372 -11.94 10.99 -7.86
C SER A 372 -11.40 11.97 -6.82
N GLU A 373 -11.07 13.18 -7.27
CA GLU A 373 -10.58 14.28 -6.42
C GLU A 373 -11.47 14.51 -5.18
N ASP A 374 -12.79 14.58 -5.38
CA ASP A 374 -13.76 14.82 -4.30
C ASP A 374 -13.72 13.74 -3.22
N LEU A 375 -13.82 12.47 -3.61
CA LEU A 375 -13.75 11.33 -2.68
C LEU A 375 -12.41 11.28 -1.93
N PHE A 376 -11.31 11.61 -2.61
CA PHE A 376 -9.98 11.66 -1.97
C PHE A 376 -9.92 12.74 -0.89
N PHE A 377 -10.35 13.97 -1.22
CA PHE A 377 -10.35 15.06 -0.26
C PHE A 377 -11.38 14.88 0.86
N GLU A 378 -12.56 14.31 0.57
CA GLU A 378 -13.55 13.97 1.61
C GLU A 378 -12.96 13.02 2.65
N ALA A 379 -12.32 11.94 2.20
CA ALA A 379 -11.65 10.98 3.07
C ALA A 379 -10.50 11.63 3.86
N TYR A 380 -9.68 12.43 3.18
CA TYR A 380 -8.61 13.20 3.81
C TYR A 380 -9.13 14.12 4.93
N TYR A 381 -10.19 14.89 4.64
CA TYR A 381 -10.79 15.82 5.59
C TYR A 381 -11.47 15.10 6.75
N ARG A 382 -12.09 13.94 6.49
CA ARG A 382 -12.67 13.09 7.54
C ARG A 382 -11.59 12.69 8.56
N VAL A 383 -10.43 12.24 8.11
CA VAL A 383 -9.31 11.85 8.98
C VAL A 383 -8.85 13.02 9.85
N ILE A 384 -8.54 14.18 9.24
CA ILE A 384 -8.01 15.31 10.01
C ILE A 384 -9.06 15.93 10.94
N ASN A 385 -10.32 16.04 10.53
CA ASN A 385 -11.38 16.60 11.37
C ASN A 385 -11.65 15.69 12.58
N THR A 386 -11.73 14.37 12.38
CA THR A 386 -11.80 13.43 13.50
C THR A 386 -10.57 13.53 14.40
N GLY A 387 -9.39 13.73 13.82
CA GLY A 387 -8.16 13.96 14.58
C GLY A 387 -8.19 15.19 15.46
N ILE A 388 -8.70 16.31 14.94
CA ILE A 388 -8.87 17.56 15.68
C ILE A 388 -9.89 17.37 16.82
N ASP A 389 -11.00 16.71 16.56
CA ASP A 389 -12.09 16.52 17.53
C ASP A 389 -11.73 15.54 18.65
N SER A 390 -11.03 14.45 18.32
CA SER A 390 -10.74 13.35 19.26
C SER A 390 -9.32 13.38 19.82
N GLY A 391 -8.42 14.19 19.25
CA GLY A 391 -6.98 14.15 19.52
C GLY A 391 -6.24 12.95 18.93
N GLN A 392 -6.92 12.11 18.14
CA GLN A 392 -6.34 10.92 17.52
C GLN A 392 -6.73 10.84 16.04
N LEU A 393 -5.74 10.77 15.15
CA LEU A 393 -6.01 10.54 13.74
C LEU A 393 -6.51 9.09 13.56
N PRO A 394 -7.62 8.85 12.85
CA PRO A 394 -8.02 7.50 12.48
C PRO A 394 -7.26 7.01 11.25
N ARG A 395 -7.06 5.69 11.15
CA ARG A 395 -6.64 5.03 9.89
C ARG A 395 -7.88 4.55 9.16
N LEU A 396 -8.07 4.98 7.91
CA LEU A 396 -9.24 4.59 7.13
C LEU A 396 -9.18 3.13 6.68
N ARG A 397 -10.37 2.54 6.60
CA ARG A 397 -10.62 1.16 6.22
C ARG A 397 -11.29 1.11 4.84
N LEU A 398 -10.50 1.36 3.81
CA LEU A 398 -10.99 1.45 2.44
C LEU A 398 -11.36 0.08 1.87
N GLY A 399 -12.36 0.06 0.99
CA GLY A 399 -12.91 -1.18 0.42
C GLY A 399 -13.86 -1.97 1.33
N MET A 400 -14.20 -1.44 2.52
CA MET A 400 -15.00 -2.13 3.54
C MET A 400 -16.28 -1.41 3.97
N ILE A 401 -16.73 -0.43 3.16
CA ILE A 401 -17.93 0.35 3.38
C ILE A 401 -18.85 0.17 2.17
N ALA A 402 -20.16 0.05 2.42
CA ALA A 402 -21.16 0.13 1.36
C ALA A 402 -21.05 1.49 0.64
N PRO A 403 -21.25 1.54 -0.69
CA PRO A 403 -21.43 2.81 -1.38
C PRO A 403 -22.56 3.60 -0.68
N GLY A 404 -22.22 4.75 -0.07
CA GLY A 404 -23.16 5.60 0.66
C GLY A 404 -23.35 5.28 2.16
N GLY A 405 -22.51 4.44 2.76
CA GLY A 405 -22.50 4.24 4.21
C GLY A 405 -21.62 5.28 4.92
N ASP A 406 -22.22 6.17 5.71
CA ASP A 406 -21.48 6.98 6.68
C ASP A 406 -20.89 6.05 7.75
N GLY A 407 -19.55 5.99 7.79
CA GLY A 407 -18.77 5.34 8.84
C GLY A 407 -17.86 6.38 9.49
#